data_AF-A0A4Q5PAC3-F1
#
_entry.id   AF-A0A4Q5PAC3-F1
#
_cell.length_a   1.000
_cell.length_b   1.000
_cell.length_c   1.000
_cell.angle_alpha   90.00
_cell.angle_beta   90.00
_cell.angle_gamma   90.00
#
_symmetry.space_group_name_H-M   'P 1'
#
loop_
_entity.id
_entity.type
_entity.pdbx_description
1 polymer ?
#
loop_
_entity_poly.entity_id
_entity_poly.type
_entity_poly.pdbx_seq_one_letter_code
_entity_poly.pdbx_strand_id
1 'polypeptide(L)' 'HLARMRDENLVTFRREGQTLWYRIADPRTQQLMAELHRLYCRSPS' A
#
# COMPACT_ATOMS: atom_id res chain seq x y z
N HIS A 1 -3.37 8.69 -10.23
CA HIS A 1 -3.57 7.30 -9.79
C HIS A 1 -4.04 7.18 -8.33
N LEU A 2 -3.39 7.81 -7.34
CA LEU A 2 -3.80 7.69 -5.91
C LEU A 2 -5.25 8.10 -5.61
N ALA A 3 -5.79 9.12 -6.28
CA ALA A 3 -7.19 9.52 -6.13
C ALA A 3 -8.15 8.35 -6.44
N ARG A 4 -7.96 7.67 -7.58
CA ARG A 4 -8.75 6.49 -7.96
C ARG A 4 -8.58 5.33 -6.98
N MET A 5 -7.34 5.07 -6.53
CA MET A 5 -7.08 4.00 -5.56
C MET A 5 -7.75 4.25 -4.20
N ARG A 6 -7.92 5.52 -3.81
CA ARG A 6 -8.70 5.88 -2.63
C ARG A 6 -10.18 5.65 -2.86
N ASP A 7 -10.71 6.06 -4.01
CA ASP A 7 -12.13 5.88 -4.33
C ASP A 7 -12.51 4.39 -4.39
N GLU A 8 -11.55 3.52 -4.76
CA GLU A 8 -11.65 2.07 -4.73
C GLU A 8 -11.31 1.45 -3.35
N ASN A 9 -11.05 2.25 -2.32
CA ASN A 9 -10.65 1.84 -0.96
C ASN A 9 -9.37 0.98 -0.86
N LEU A 10 -8.51 1.02 -1.89
CA LEU A 10 -7.23 0.31 -1.88
C LEU A 10 -6.20 0.99 -0.98
N VAL A 11 -6.26 2.32 -0.88
CA VAL A 11 -5.39 3.13 -0.02
C VAL A 11 -6.20 4.09 0.83
N THR A 12 -5.69 4.39 2.01
CA THR A 12 -6.18 5.46 2.87
C THR A 12 -5.06 6.45 3.13
N PHE A 13 -5.41 7.61 3.65
CA PHE A 13 -4.44 8.66 3.93
C PHE A 13 -4.74 9.37 5.24
N ARG A 14 -3.69 9.95 5.82
CA ARG A 14 -3.79 10.95 6.89
C ARG A 14 -3.05 12.21 6.46
N ARG A 15 -3.51 13.37 6.93
CA ARG A 15 -2.87 14.66 6.66
C ARG A 15 -2.13 15.14 7.90
N GLU A 16 -0.89 15.57 7.72
CA GLU A 16 -0.05 16.16 8.76
C GLU A 16 0.50 17.49 8.25
N GLY A 17 -0.12 18.59 8.68
CA GLY A 17 0.15 19.92 8.13
C GLY A 17 -0.11 19.98 6.62
N GLN A 18 0.95 20.20 5.85
CA GLN A 18 0.90 20.24 4.38
C GLN A 18 1.17 18.88 3.72
N THR A 19 1.57 17.86 4.50
CA THR A 19 1.97 16.54 3.98
C THR A 19 0.79 15.56 4.03
N LEU A 20 0.60 14.78 2.95
CA LEU A 20 -0.31 13.64 2.92
C LEU A 20 0.48 12.32 3.01
N TRP A 21 0.16 11.53 4.02
CA TRP A 21 0.70 10.18 4.22
C TRP A 21 -0.29 9.16 3.72
N TYR A 22 0.14 8.26 2.84
CA TYR A 22 -0.69 7.18 2.31
C TYR A 22 -0.28 5.83 2.89
N ARG A 23 -1.25 4.94 3.06
CA ARG A 23 -1.01 3.53 3.39
C ARG A 23 -2.02 2.64 2.66
N ILE A 24 -1.64 1.39 2.43
CA ILE A 24 -2.58 0.37 1.93
C ILE A 24 -3.68 0.20 2.98
N ALA A 25 -4.93 0.22 2.51
CA ALA A 25 -6.12 0.04 3.33
C ALA A 25 -6.74 -1.35 3.13
N ASP A 26 -6.68 -1.88 1.91
CA ASP A 26 -7.22 -3.19 1.56
C ASP A 26 -6.32 -4.34 2.06
N PRO A 27 -6.80 -5.23 2.94
CA PRO A 27 -6.02 -6.36 3.45
C PRO A 27 -5.54 -7.32 2.35
N ARG A 28 -6.31 -7.49 1.26
CA ARG A 28 -5.92 -8.38 0.15
C ARG A 28 -4.70 -7.82 -0.58
N THR A 29 -4.69 -6.51 -0.83
CA THR A 29 -3.54 -5.79 -1.40
C THR A 29 -2.32 -5.89 -0.49
N GLN A 30 -2.50 -5.81 0.84
CA GLN A 30 -1.38 -6.03 1.77
C GLN A 30 -0.79 -7.44 1.65
N GLN A 31 -1.63 -8.47 1.59
CA GLN A 31 -1.21 -9.86 1.42
C GLN A 31 -0.46 -10.07 0.10
N LEU A 32 -0.99 -9.53 -0.99
CA LEU A 32 -0.34 -9.59 -2.30
C LEU A 32 1.05 -8.95 -2.26
N MET A 33 1.17 -7.74 -1.71
CA MET A 33 2.45 -7.03 -1.61
C MET A 33 3.45 -7.77 -0.71
N ALA A 34 2.99 -8.35 0.39
CA ALA A 34 3.82 -9.19 1.25
C ALA A 34 4.36 -10.42 0.52
N GLU A 35 3.52 -11.07 -0.30
CA GLU A 35 3.93 -12.24 -1.08
C GLU A 35 4.91 -11.88 -2.19
N LEU A 36 4.66 -10.78 -2.92
CA LEU A 36 5.62 -10.26 -3.90
C LEU A 36 6.96 -9.92 -3.24
N HIS A 37 6.94 -9.25 -2.10
CA HIS A 37 8.15 -8.94 -1.34
C HIS A 37 8.89 -10.23 -0.92
N ARG A 38 8.16 -11.26 -0.48
CA ARG A 38 8.74 -12.57 -0.14
C ARG A 38 9.42 -13.23 -1.33
N LEU A 39 8.79 -13.20 -2.50
CA LEU A 39 9.28 -13.87 -3.71
C LEU A 39 10.45 -13.15 -4.36
N TYR A 40 10.44 -11.81 -4.35
CA TYR A 40 11.35 -11.02 -5.18
C TYR A 40 12.35 -10.17 -4.39
N CYS A 41 12.06 -9.86 -3.12
CA CYS A 41 12.93 -9.01 -2.29
C CYS A 41 13.65 -9.79 -1.19
N ARG A 42 13.19 -11.01 -0.87
CA ARG A 42 13.92 -11.90 0.04
C ARG A 42 14.92 -12.70 -0.78
N SER A 43 16.16 -12.24 -0.84
CA SER A 43 17.27 -13.00 -1.42
C SER A 43 17.34 -14.37 -0.72
N PRO A 44 17.48 -15.48 -1.47
CA PRO A 44 17.92 -16.72 -0.84
C PRO A 44 19.29 -16.45 -0.24
N SER A 45 19.43 -16.68 1.07
CA SER A 45 20.71 -16.68 1.77
C SER A 45 21.60 -17.81 1.25
#